data_AF-A0A521YX30-F1
#
_entry.id   AF-A0A521YX30-F1
#
_cell.length_a   1.000
_cell.length_b   1.000
_cell.length_c   1.000
_cell.angle_alpha   90.00
_cell.angle_beta   90.00
_cell.angle_gamma   90.00
#
_symmetry.space_group_name_H-M   'P 1'
#
loop_
_entity.id
_entity.type
_entity.pdbx_description
1 polymer ?
#
loop_
_entity_poly.entity_id
_entity_poly.type
_entity_poly.pdbx_seq_one_letter_code
_entity_poly.pdbx_strand_id
1 'polypeptide(L)'
;MDAISVEQLIRSPGKLIEGAENGQVAVVTKAGRPLFLAVPYDARLAGEDVHVAVAVRLYESDAVSLGKGARIAGLSISEFIDRLGALQIPVIRYSAEELERELAAFG
;
A
#
# COMPACT_ATOMS: atom_id res chain seq x y z
N MET A 1 7.17 0.28 2.55
CA MET A 1 6.95 1.73 2.37
C MET A 1 8.11 2.46 3.01
N ASP A 2 8.82 3.28 2.24
CA ASP A 2 10.01 3.98 2.74
C ASP A 2 9.69 5.38 3.24
N ALA A 3 10.41 5.85 4.26
CA ALA A 3 10.35 7.24 4.71
C ALA A 3 11.57 8.00 4.19
N ILE A 4 11.34 9.13 3.50
CA ILE A 4 12.39 10.00 2.95
C ILE A 4 12.22 11.38 3.59
N SER A 5 13.28 11.96 4.14
CA SER A 5 13.22 13.35 4.63
C SER A 5 13.38 14.34 3.47
N VAL A 6 12.84 15.55 3.61
CA VAL A 6 13.02 16.62 2.62
C VAL A 6 14.52 16.94 2.41
N GLU A 7 15.33 16.87 3.47
CA GLU A 7 16.78 17.05 3.38
C GLU A 7 17.45 15.96 2.55
N GLN A 8 17.02 14.70 2.72
CA GLN A 8 17.51 13.59 1.90
C GLN A 8 17.04 13.72 0.45
N LEU A 9 15.79 14.11 0.22
CA LEU A 9 15.25 14.33 -1.12
C LEU A 9 16.04 15.40 -1.89
N ILE A 10 16.37 16.52 -1.22
CA ILE A 10 17.18 17.59 -1.82
C ILE A 10 18.61 17.11 -2.12
N ARG A 11 19.21 16.33 -1.22
CA ARG A 11 20.59 15.84 -1.38
C ARG A 11 20.73 14.71 -2.41
N SER A 12 19.73 13.84 -2.52
CA SER A 12 19.76 12.67 -3.38
C SER A 12 18.36 12.37 -3.94
N PRO A 13 17.91 13.14 -4.94
CA PRO A 13 16.62 12.91 -5.58
C PRO A 13 16.57 11.55 -6.30
N GLY A 14 17.73 11.05 -6.76
CA GLY A 14 17.86 9.77 -7.44
C GLY A 14 17.29 8.60 -6.66
N LYS A 15 17.42 8.58 -5.32
CA LYS A 15 16.85 7.52 -4.48
C LYS A 15 15.32 7.46 -4.55
N LEU A 16 14.66 8.61 -4.59
CA LEU A 16 13.20 8.66 -4.73
C LEU A 16 12.78 8.24 -6.14
N ILE A 17 13.52 8.67 -7.17
CA ILE A 17 13.24 8.33 -8.57
C ILE A 17 13.40 6.82 -8.80
N GLU A 18 14.51 6.23 -8.37
CA GLU A 18 14.79 4.80 -8.48
C GLU A 18 13.72 3.96 -7.75
N GLY A 19 13.32 4.38 -6.55
CA GLY A 19 12.22 3.74 -5.83
C GLY A 19 10.92 3.80 -6.64
N ALA A 20 10.60 4.96 -7.23
CA ALA A 20 9.39 5.12 -8.02
C ALA A 20 9.40 4.28 -9.30
N GLU A 21 10.53 4.20 -10.01
CA GLU A 21 10.72 3.33 -11.19
C GLU A 21 10.54 1.85 -10.84
N ASN A 22 10.93 1.45 -9.62
CA ASN A 22 10.72 0.11 -9.08
C ASN A 22 9.31 -0.11 -8.48
N GLY A 23 8.38 0.82 -8.67
CA GLY A 23 7.01 0.71 -8.16
C GLY A 23 6.88 0.92 -6.65
N GLN A 24 7.91 1.42 -5.97
CA GLN A 24 7.90 1.64 -4.53
C GLN A 24 7.24 2.96 -4.16
N VAL A 25 6.40 2.92 -3.13
CA VAL A 25 5.77 4.10 -2.52
C VAL A 25 6.67 4.63 -1.39
N ALA A 26 6.81 5.95 -1.32
CA ALA A 26 7.57 6.62 -0.27
C ALA A 26 6.77 7.74 0.40
N VAL A 27 6.89 7.87 1.73
CA VAL A 27 6.40 9.03 2.48
C VAL A 27 7.53 10.04 2.59
N VAL A 28 7.30 11.24 2.06
CA VAL A 28 8.23 12.36 2.22
C VAL A 28 7.86 13.13 3.48
N THR A 29 8.85 13.37 4.34
CA THR A 29 8.69 13.96 5.67
C THR A 29 9.50 15.25 5.82
N LYS A 30 8.99 16.21 6.58
CA LYS A 30 9.70 17.42 7.00
C LYS A 30 9.72 17.46 8.53
N ALA A 31 10.92 17.50 9.12
CA ALA A 31 11.08 17.44 10.58
C ALA A 31 10.30 16.27 11.23
N GLY A 32 10.36 15.08 10.61
CA GLY A 32 9.68 13.86 11.08
C GLY A 32 8.16 13.83 10.84
N ARG A 33 7.56 14.90 10.30
CA ARG A 33 6.13 14.96 9.99
C ARG A 33 5.89 14.62 8.51
N PRO A 34 4.93 13.74 8.17
CA PRO A 34 4.55 13.49 6.78
C PRO A 34 4.16 14.79 6.06
N LEU A 35 4.71 14.99 4.87
CA LEU A 35 4.46 16.15 4.01
C LEU A 35 3.69 15.74 2.75
N PHE A 36 4.17 14.74 2.01
CA PHE A 36 3.47 14.17 0.86
C PHE A 36 3.81 12.69 0.67
N LEU A 37 2.99 11.99 -0.10
CA LEU A 37 3.21 10.61 -0.53
C LEU A 37 3.68 10.64 -1.99
N ALA A 38 4.82 10.04 -2.26
CA ALA A 38 5.28 9.79 -3.62
C ALA A 38 4.74 8.43 -4.07
N VAL A 39 3.95 8.46 -5.13
CA VAL A 39 3.20 7.32 -5.63
C VAL A 39 3.60 7.13 -7.11
N PRO A 40 4.15 5.97 -7.50
CA PRO A 40 4.52 5.73 -8.89
C PRO A 40 3.31 5.80 -9.81
N TYR A 41 3.48 6.44 -10.96
CA TYR A 41 2.44 6.52 -11.98
C TYR A 41 2.47 5.29 -12.88
N ASP A 42 1.70 4.27 -12.51
CA ASP A 42 1.56 3.01 -13.25
C ASP A 42 0.13 2.84 -13.81
N ALA A 43 -0.12 1.71 -14.48
CA ALA A 43 -1.43 1.41 -15.04
C ALA A 43 -2.55 1.37 -13.98
N ARG A 44 -2.23 1.00 -12.73
CA ARG A 44 -3.19 0.99 -11.61
C ARG A 44 -3.59 2.42 -11.26
N LEU A 45 -2.62 3.32 -11.11
CA LEU A 45 -2.91 4.72 -10.82
C LEU A 45 -3.61 5.44 -11.99
N ALA A 46 -3.28 5.07 -13.23
CA ALA A 46 -3.90 5.66 -14.41
C ALA A 46 -5.35 5.19 -14.65
N GLY A 47 -5.69 3.98 -14.18
CA GLY A 47 -7.00 3.35 -14.39
C GLY A 47 -7.98 3.47 -13.22
N GLU A 48 -7.58 4.09 -12.10
CA GLU A 48 -8.39 4.20 -10.88
C GLU A 48 -8.41 5.63 -10.33
N ASP A 49 -9.39 5.91 -9.48
CA ASP A 49 -9.34 7.09 -8.62
C ASP A 49 -8.08 7.04 -7.75
N VAL A 50 -7.37 8.17 -7.68
CA VAL A 50 -6.09 8.30 -6.97
C VAL A 50 -6.17 7.79 -5.53
N HIS A 51 -7.29 8.03 -4.83
CA HIS A 51 -7.49 7.60 -3.46
C HIS A 51 -7.61 6.08 -3.32
N VAL A 52 -8.25 5.41 -4.28
CA VAL A 52 -8.38 3.95 -4.30
C VAL A 52 -7.03 3.31 -4.61
N ALA A 53 -6.35 3.77 -5.66
CA ALA A 53 -5.03 3.26 -6.03
C ALA A 53 -4.01 3.40 -4.89
N VAL A 54 -4.03 4.52 -4.18
CA VAL A 54 -3.18 4.75 -3.00
C VAL A 54 -3.57 3.84 -1.83
N ALA A 55 -4.87 3.75 -1.51
CA ALA A 55 -5.35 2.89 -0.43
C ALA A 55 -4.96 1.42 -0.64
N VAL A 56 -5.11 0.92 -1.86
CA VAL A 56 -4.73 -0.45 -2.23
C VAL A 56 -3.23 -0.66 -2.01
N ARG A 57 -2.37 0.25 -2.50
CA ARG A 57 -0.91 0.12 -2.33
C ARG A 57 -0.49 0.16 -0.86
N LEU A 58 -1.10 1.03 -0.06
CA LEU A 58 -0.81 1.10 1.38
C LEU A 58 -1.25 -0.17 2.11
N TYR A 59 -2.36 -0.78 1.69
CA TYR A 59 -2.82 -2.05 2.24
C TYR A 59 -1.93 -3.21 1.81
N GLU A 60 -1.58 -3.28 0.52
CA GLU A 60 -0.70 -4.30 -0.05
C GLU A 60 0.68 -4.30 0.61
N SER A 61 1.20 -3.12 0.96
CA SER A 61 2.48 -2.98 1.67
C SER A 61 2.38 -3.11 3.20
N ASP A 62 1.26 -3.59 3.73
CA ASP A 62 0.95 -3.70 5.17
C ASP A 62 1.13 -2.39 5.98
N ALA A 63 1.06 -1.24 5.31
CA ALA A 63 1.21 0.07 5.95
C ALA A 63 -0.10 0.54 6.63
N VAL A 64 -1.23 -0.01 6.19
CA VAL A 64 -2.55 0.26 6.78
C VAL A 64 -3.36 -1.03 6.92
N SER A 65 -4.21 -1.08 7.94
CA SER A 65 -5.19 -2.16 8.07
C SER A 65 -6.27 -2.07 7.00
N LEU A 66 -7.01 -3.16 6.78
CA LEU A 66 -8.12 -3.22 5.82
C LEU A 66 -9.12 -2.06 6.00
N GLY A 67 -9.59 -1.84 7.24
CA GLY A 67 -10.55 -0.78 7.53
C GLY A 67 -9.99 0.63 7.32
N LYS A 68 -8.69 0.83 7.55
CA LYS A 68 -8.03 2.11 7.26
C LYS A 68 -7.82 2.30 5.76
N GLY A 69 -7.51 1.25 5.01
CA GLY A 69 -7.47 1.25 3.54
C GLY A 69 -8.83 1.64 2.95
N ALA A 70 -9.91 0.98 3.37
CA ALA A 70 -11.27 1.30 2.93
C ALA A 70 -11.63 2.78 3.17
N ARG A 71 -11.29 3.29 4.35
CA ARG A 71 -11.50 4.72 4.69
C ARG A 71 -10.72 5.67 3.78
N ILE A 72 -9.46 5.35 3.47
CA ILE A 72 -8.63 6.16 2.56
C ILE A 72 -9.20 6.12 1.14
N ALA A 73 -9.71 4.96 0.72
CA ALA A 73 -10.34 4.78 -0.59
C ALA A 73 -11.70 5.49 -0.71
N GLY A 74 -12.30 5.93 0.40
CA GLY A 74 -13.67 6.45 0.40
C GLY A 74 -14.73 5.36 0.17
N LEU A 75 -14.39 4.10 0.45
CA LEU A 75 -15.23 2.92 0.23
C LEU A 75 -15.68 2.31 1.57
N SER A 76 -16.78 1.57 1.54
CA SER A 76 -17.09 0.62 2.62
C SER A 76 -16.04 -0.49 2.67
N ILE A 77 -15.99 -1.22 3.80
CA ILE A 77 -15.06 -2.36 3.94
C ILE A 77 -15.35 -3.42 2.87
N SER A 78 -16.62 -3.75 2.61
CA SER A 78 -17.00 -4.72 1.59
C SER A 78 -16.58 -4.29 0.18
N GLU A 79 -16.84 -3.04 -0.21
CA GLU A 79 -16.41 -2.54 -1.53
C GLU A 79 -14.89 -2.53 -1.68
N PHE A 80 -14.16 -2.25 -0.60
CA PHE A 80 -12.71 -2.32 -0.61
C PHE A 80 -12.21 -3.77 -0.72
N ILE A 81 -12.86 -4.74 -0.05
CA ILE A 81 -12.59 -6.17 -0.21
C ILE A 81 -12.80 -6.59 -1.68
N ASP A 82 -13.92 -6.18 -2.28
CA ASP A 82 -14.23 -6.49 -3.69
C ASP A 82 -13.17 -5.90 -4.63
N ARG A 83 -12.71 -4.67 -4.35
CA ARG A 83 -11.62 -4.04 -5.11
C ARG A 83 -10.31 -4.82 -4.98
N LEU A 84 -9.93 -5.21 -3.77
CA LEU A 84 -8.73 -6.01 -3.52
C LEU A 84 -8.80 -7.36 -4.25
N GLY A 85 -9.98 -8.01 -4.23
CA GLY A 85 -10.22 -9.26 -4.96
C GLY A 85 -10.08 -9.11 -6.48
N ALA A 86 -10.61 -8.02 -7.06
CA ALA A 86 -10.45 -7.73 -8.48
C ALA A 86 -8.98 -7.53 -8.89
N LEU A 87 -8.13 -7.09 -7.96
CA LEU A 87 -6.69 -6.93 -8.13
C LEU A 87 -5.87 -8.16 -7.70
N GLN A 88 -6.54 -9.26 -7.30
CA GLN A 88 -5.91 -10.48 -6.80
C GLN A 88 -5.03 -10.25 -5.56
N ILE A 89 -5.38 -9.28 -4.73
CA ILE A 89 -4.69 -9.00 -3.47
C ILE A 89 -5.41 -9.75 -2.34
N PRO A 90 -4.73 -10.66 -1.62
CA PRO A 90 -5.36 -11.45 -0.57
C PRO A 90 -5.77 -10.57 0.61
N VAL A 91 -7.04 -10.68 1.01
CA VAL A 91 -7.60 -9.96 2.17
C VAL A 91 -7.33 -10.71 3.48
N ILE A 92 -7.41 -12.04 3.42
CA ILE A 92 -7.10 -12.92 4.53
C ILE A 92 -5.67 -13.40 4.35
N ARG A 93 -4.79 -12.99 5.28
CA ARG A 93 -3.38 -13.37 5.28
C ARG A 93 -3.15 -14.33 6.44
N TYR A 94 -3.29 -15.62 6.17
CA TYR A 94 -2.92 -16.67 7.14
C TYR A 94 -1.40 -16.77 7.21
N SER A 95 -0.86 -17.00 8.40
CA SER A 95 0.51 -17.51 8.50
C SER A 95 0.54 -18.96 7.99
N ALA A 96 1.70 -19.44 7.54
CA ALA A 96 1.85 -20.83 7.12
C ALA A 96 1.44 -21.80 8.25
N GLU A 97 1.77 -21.45 9.49
CA GLU A 97 1.45 -22.20 10.70
C GLU A 97 -0.05 -22.14 11.08
N GLU A 98 -0.77 -21.07 10.74
CA GLU A 98 -2.23 -21.02 10.89
C GLU A 98 -2.92 -21.90 9.85
N LEU A 99 -2.46 -21.85 8.60
CA LEU A 99 -3.00 -22.68 7.53
C LEU A 99 -2.79 -24.17 7.81
N GLU A 100 -1.60 -24.56 8.25
CA GLU A 100 -1.30 -25.95 8.63
C GLU A 100 -2.17 -26.43 9.80
N ARG A 101 -2.43 -25.56 10.79
CA ARG A 101 -3.31 -25.90 11.92
C ARG A 101 -4.76 -26.08 11.51
N GLU A 102 -5.29 -25.22 10.64
CA GLU A 102 -6.64 -25.40 10.10
C GLU A 102 -6.73 -26.69 9.29
N LEU A 103 -5.80 -26.92 8.37
CA LEU A 103 -5.76 -28.14 7.55
C LEU A 103 -5.68 -29.41 8.41
N ALA A 104 -4.89 -29.40 9.49
CA ALA A 104 -4.80 -30.52 10.43
C ALA A 104 -6.09 -30.75 11.23
N ALA A 105 -6.92 -29.72 11.42
CA ALA A 105 -8.22 -29.83 12.10
C ALA A 105 -9.36 -30.28 11.15
N PHE A 106 -9.13 -30.27 9.83
CA PHE A 106 -10.07 -30.78 8.83
C PHE A 106 -9.95 -32.30 8.58
N GLY A 107 -8.87 -32.94 9.06
CA GLY A 107 -8.64 -34.39 8.99
C GLY A 107 -8.91 -35.12 10.31
#